data_AF-A0A1M3HN12-F1
#
_entry.id   AF-A0A1M3HN12-F1
#
_cell.length_a   1.000
_cell.length_b   1.000
_cell.length_c   1.000
_cell.angle_alpha   90.00
_cell.angle_beta   90.00
_cell.angle_gamma   90.00
#
_symmetry.space_group_name_H-M   'P 1'
#
loop_
_entity.id
_entity.type
_entity.pdbx_description
1 polymer ?
#
loop_
_entity_poly.entity_id
_entity_poly.type
_entity_poly.pdbx_seq_one_letter_code
_entity_poly.pdbx_strand_id
1 'polypeptide(L)'
;MMMPGAAVACSGPKPPATVLYDQKYHDGYLFPELVLDAVMHQFTGKGLVITGKEGLVRLNKYYALAERTAQYHVRFSKDAKAVFQSDKGDFKAYVDVRSRKISIATTPLTERDVPFLDSRHDYRVEIGRNYQVSSIKITDLSTGESTAIAATMDGAGGVGRGSVGTGFFVGRQYDYYCFGLVEGTSMTVRRLCVKSKKSNLRLLIYGDSITEPEGYFPTKLFPQSWTQLVMEHIKGPCMTSGRGGTTIKELTERIRNELPYIKAKYVMVTIGTNGGNTEDNLGELVEYILANGSVPILNNIPSNESGTQVAINAMIEKVRQRYKINGCRFDLATSVNGDGKIVDTTMMWFEDYDWGKIYHHPNAKGALQMYNRTLMDVPEIYE
;
A
#
# COMPACT_ATOMS: atom_id res chain seq x y z
N MET A 1 20.48 -2.73 23.98
CA MET A 1 19.57 -3.51 23.11
C MET A 1 18.15 -3.03 23.41
N MET A 2 17.69 -1.99 22.69
CA MET A 2 16.33 -1.45 22.84
C MET A 2 15.49 -1.96 21.68
N MET A 3 14.32 -2.53 21.99
CA MET A 3 13.29 -2.89 21.02
C MET A 3 12.86 -1.63 20.25
N PRO A 4 12.74 -1.67 18.91
CA PRO A 4 12.11 -0.57 18.18
C PRO A 4 10.61 -0.53 18.51
N GLY A 5 10.11 0.69 18.70
CA GLY A 5 8.77 0.98 19.20
C GLY A 5 7.68 0.20 18.46
N ALA A 6 6.94 -0.59 19.23
CA ALA A 6 5.65 -1.08 18.81
C ALA A 6 4.76 0.13 18.49
N ALA A 7 4.12 0.13 17.32
CA ALA A 7 2.96 0.98 17.07
C ALA A 7 2.03 0.87 18.29
N VAL A 8 1.62 2.01 18.84
CA VAL A 8 0.68 2.06 19.96
C VAL A 8 -0.57 1.29 19.55
N ALA A 9 -0.72 0.09 20.11
CA ALA A 9 -1.90 -0.71 19.92
C ALA A 9 -3.02 -0.01 20.69
N CYS A 10 -3.86 0.76 20.00
CA CYS A 10 -5.13 1.19 20.55
C CYS A 10 -5.88 -0.07 21.02
N SER A 11 -6.10 -0.17 22.34
CA SER A 11 -6.76 -1.27 23.04
C SER A 11 -8.29 -1.27 22.83
N GLY A 12 -8.72 -1.05 21.58
CA GLY A 12 -10.10 -1.19 21.15
C GLY A 12 -10.37 -2.59 20.56
N PRO A 13 -11.65 -2.93 20.29
CA PRO A 13 -11.99 -4.11 19.50
C PRO A 13 -11.20 -4.07 18.18
N LYS A 14 -10.57 -5.18 17.81
CA LYS A 14 -9.91 -5.27 16.49
C LYS A 14 -10.95 -4.95 15.42
N PRO A 15 -10.70 -3.97 14.53
CA PRO A 15 -11.64 -3.62 13.47
C PRO A 15 -11.98 -4.87 12.64
N PRO A 16 -13.22 -5.02 12.16
CA PRO A 16 -13.59 -6.14 11.31
C PRO A 16 -12.70 -6.14 10.07
N ALA A 17 -12.04 -7.26 9.77
CA ALA A 17 -11.34 -7.45 8.50
C ALA A 17 -12.35 -7.77 7.39
N THR A 18 -12.04 -7.42 6.14
CA THR A 18 -12.90 -7.73 4.98
C THR A 18 -12.12 -8.41 3.86
N VAL A 19 -12.84 -9.17 3.05
CA VAL A 19 -12.32 -9.85 1.86
C VAL A 19 -12.45 -8.91 0.67
N LEU A 20 -11.34 -8.64 -0.02
CA LEU A 20 -11.30 -7.84 -1.24
C LEU A 20 -11.37 -8.72 -2.49
N TYR A 21 -10.75 -9.89 -2.40
CA TYR A 21 -10.70 -10.88 -3.46
C TYR A 21 -10.61 -12.27 -2.84
N ASP A 22 -11.31 -13.24 -3.42
CA ASP A 22 -11.33 -14.61 -2.92
C ASP A 22 -11.76 -15.58 -4.01
N GLN A 23 -10.79 -16.32 -4.55
CA GLN A 23 -11.05 -17.27 -5.63
C GLN A 23 -10.42 -18.62 -5.34
N LYS A 24 -11.19 -19.67 -5.60
CA LYS A 24 -10.73 -21.07 -5.62
C LYS A 24 -10.49 -21.47 -7.06
N TYR A 25 -9.28 -21.91 -7.35
CA TYR A 25 -8.88 -22.26 -8.72
C TYR A 25 -9.19 -23.72 -9.02
N HIS A 26 -9.74 -23.97 -10.21
CA HIS A 26 -9.96 -25.30 -10.76
C HIS A 26 -10.22 -25.24 -12.27
N ASP A 27 -10.30 -26.38 -12.94
CA ASP A 27 -10.49 -26.54 -14.40
C ASP A 27 -11.91 -26.25 -14.92
N GLY A 28 -12.83 -25.84 -14.04
CA GLY A 28 -14.25 -25.63 -14.37
C GLY A 28 -14.65 -24.19 -14.65
N TYR A 29 -13.76 -23.21 -14.46
CA TYR A 29 -14.03 -21.78 -14.69
C TYR A 29 -12.83 -21.07 -15.33
N LEU A 30 -13.12 -19.91 -15.91
CA LEU A 30 -12.11 -18.95 -16.34
C LEU A 30 -11.85 -17.94 -15.21
N PHE A 31 -10.59 -17.53 -15.07
CA PHE A 31 -10.14 -16.55 -14.07
C PHE A 31 -9.53 -15.34 -14.81
N PRO A 32 -10.35 -14.47 -15.43
CA PRO A 32 -9.89 -13.35 -16.27
C PRO A 32 -9.05 -12.32 -15.51
N GLU A 33 -9.15 -12.30 -14.19
CA GLU A 33 -8.32 -11.47 -13.31
C GLU A 33 -6.88 -11.98 -13.16
N LEU A 34 -6.56 -13.19 -13.60
CA LEU A 34 -5.19 -13.70 -13.59
C LEU A 34 -4.51 -13.43 -14.93
N VAL A 35 -3.35 -12.79 -14.87
CA VAL A 35 -2.42 -12.73 -15.99
C VAL A 35 -1.43 -13.87 -15.85
N LEU A 36 -1.37 -14.70 -16.89
CA LEU A 36 -0.64 -15.97 -16.93
C LEU A 36 0.44 -15.98 -18.04
N ASP A 37 0.83 -14.79 -18.50
CA ASP A 37 1.77 -14.63 -19.59
C ASP A 37 3.14 -15.21 -19.23
N ALA A 38 3.73 -15.96 -20.16
CA ALA A 38 5.05 -16.56 -20.06
C ALA A 38 5.28 -17.55 -18.89
N VAL A 39 4.23 -17.99 -18.17
CA VAL A 39 4.34 -19.03 -17.14
C VAL A 39 3.71 -20.34 -17.61
N MET A 40 4.46 -21.45 -17.57
CA MET A 40 3.88 -22.77 -17.82
C MET A 40 2.96 -23.16 -16.66
N HIS A 41 1.67 -23.32 -16.96
CA HIS A 41 0.63 -23.55 -15.97
C HIS A 41 -0.48 -24.45 -16.53
N GLN A 42 -1.26 -25.04 -15.62
CA GLN A 42 -2.46 -25.81 -15.95
C GLN A 42 -3.49 -25.68 -14.82
N PHE A 43 -4.74 -25.37 -15.15
CA PHE A 43 -5.84 -25.54 -14.20
C PHE A 43 -6.25 -27.01 -14.15
N THR A 44 -6.43 -27.52 -12.94
CA THR A 44 -6.89 -28.90 -12.67
C THR A 44 -7.94 -28.87 -11.57
N GLY A 45 -8.68 -29.96 -11.37
CA GLY A 45 -9.55 -30.11 -10.19
C GLY A 45 -8.86 -29.97 -8.83
N LYS A 46 -7.52 -29.93 -8.78
CA LYS A 46 -6.72 -29.72 -7.56
C LYS A 46 -6.21 -28.28 -7.38
N GLY A 47 -6.43 -27.38 -8.33
CA GLY A 47 -5.90 -26.02 -8.31
C GLY A 47 -5.20 -25.59 -9.61
N LEU A 48 -4.66 -24.38 -9.59
CA LEU A 48 -3.73 -23.86 -10.58
C LEU A 48 -2.34 -24.47 -10.33
N VAL A 49 -1.92 -25.39 -11.19
CA VAL A 49 -0.60 -26.03 -11.15
C VAL A 49 0.37 -25.18 -11.96
N ILE A 50 1.47 -24.77 -11.35
CA ILE A 50 2.55 -23.99 -11.97
C ILE A 50 3.78 -24.89 -12.03
N THR A 51 4.30 -25.10 -13.23
CA THR A 51 5.54 -25.86 -13.50
C THR A 51 6.60 -25.01 -14.19
N GLY A 52 6.19 -23.86 -14.74
CA GLY A 52 7.07 -22.86 -15.33
C GLY A 52 7.92 -22.17 -14.29
N LYS A 53 9.20 -21.96 -14.64
CA LYS A 53 10.19 -21.21 -13.85
C LYS A 53 10.45 -19.82 -14.45
N GLU A 54 10.02 -19.64 -15.69
CA GLU A 54 9.98 -18.36 -16.38
C GLU A 54 8.60 -17.75 -16.17
N GLY A 55 8.53 -16.43 -15.98
CA GLY A 55 7.29 -15.72 -15.73
C GLY A 55 6.71 -15.92 -14.31
N LEU A 56 5.59 -15.25 -14.07
CA LEU A 56 4.83 -15.29 -12.81
C LEU A 56 3.35 -15.22 -13.12
N VAL A 57 2.54 -15.84 -12.27
CA VAL A 57 1.11 -15.55 -12.23
C VAL A 57 0.92 -14.22 -11.52
N ARG A 58 0.11 -13.32 -12.10
CA ARG A 58 -0.22 -12.02 -11.49
C ARG A 58 -1.72 -11.88 -11.32
N LEU A 59 -2.16 -11.53 -10.11
CA LEU A 59 -3.52 -11.06 -9.89
C LEU A 59 -3.64 -9.61 -10.40
N ASN A 60 -4.42 -9.39 -11.45
CA ASN A 60 -4.69 -8.09 -12.07
C ASN A 60 -5.74 -7.29 -11.28
N LYS A 61 -5.49 -7.13 -9.97
CA LYS A 61 -6.25 -6.27 -9.07
C LYS A 61 -5.29 -5.39 -8.31
N TYR A 62 -5.39 -4.09 -8.55
CA TYR A 62 -4.56 -3.10 -7.90
C TYR A 62 -5.01 -2.86 -6.46
N TYR A 63 -4.19 -3.26 -5.49
CA TYR A 63 -4.36 -2.93 -4.06
C TYR A 63 -3.13 -2.21 -3.48
N ALA A 64 -3.35 -1.06 -2.84
CA ALA A 64 -2.30 -0.30 -2.16
C ALA A 64 -2.57 -0.02 -0.67
N LEU A 65 -3.66 -0.55 -0.10
CA LEU A 65 -3.98 -0.43 1.33
C LEU A 65 -2.80 -0.75 2.25
N ALA A 66 -2.39 0.18 3.11
CA ALA A 66 -1.23 0.00 3.98
C ALA A 66 -1.34 -1.22 4.92
N GLU A 67 -2.55 -1.69 5.21
CA GLU A 67 -2.82 -2.84 6.07
C GLU A 67 -3.62 -3.93 5.35
N ARG A 68 -2.91 -4.87 4.73
CA ARG A 68 -3.53 -5.95 3.93
C ARG A 68 -2.75 -7.26 4.01
N THR A 69 -3.38 -8.34 3.59
CA THR A 69 -2.76 -9.68 3.49
C THR A 69 -3.23 -10.39 2.23
N ALA A 70 -2.30 -10.93 1.46
CA ALA A 70 -2.57 -11.92 0.42
C ALA A 70 -2.31 -13.32 1.00
N GLN A 71 -3.32 -14.17 0.96
CA GLN A 71 -3.33 -15.52 1.51
C GLN A 71 -3.47 -16.54 0.37
N TYR A 72 -2.55 -17.49 0.33
CA TYR A 72 -2.48 -18.55 -0.68
C TYR A 72 -2.65 -19.89 0.01
N HIS A 73 -3.53 -20.74 -0.52
CA HIS A 73 -3.61 -22.15 -0.13
C HIS A 73 -2.85 -22.95 -1.17
N VAL A 74 -1.72 -23.55 -0.75
CA VAL A 74 -0.71 -24.06 -1.69
C VAL A 74 -0.21 -25.44 -1.30
N ARG A 75 0.18 -26.21 -2.31
CA ARG A 75 0.99 -27.42 -2.16
C ARG A 75 2.24 -27.28 -2.99
N PHE A 76 3.37 -27.68 -2.43
CA PHE A 76 4.68 -27.59 -3.08
C PHE A 76 5.22 -28.98 -3.39
N SER A 77 5.97 -29.12 -4.50
CA SER A 77 6.81 -30.31 -4.69
C SER A 77 8.00 -30.31 -3.72
N LYS A 78 8.60 -31.48 -3.50
CA LYS A 78 9.72 -31.69 -2.55
C LYS A 78 10.96 -30.83 -2.82
N ASP A 79 11.08 -30.34 -4.04
CA ASP A 79 12.20 -29.57 -4.56
C ASP A 79 11.81 -28.13 -4.89
N ALA A 80 10.59 -27.70 -4.56
CA ALA A 80 10.08 -26.39 -4.92
C ALA A 80 10.75 -25.28 -4.11
N LYS A 81 11.09 -24.20 -4.82
CA LYS A 81 11.33 -22.88 -4.28
C LYS A 81 10.34 -21.93 -4.92
N ALA A 82 9.34 -21.52 -4.16
CA ALA A 82 8.29 -20.62 -4.61
C ALA A 82 8.63 -19.17 -4.28
N VAL A 83 8.16 -18.25 -5.11
CA VAL A 83 8.29 -16.80 -4.91
C VAL A 83 6.91 -16.15 -4.84
N PHE A 84 6.78 -15.16 -3.96
CA PHE A 84 5.65 -14.26 -3.86
C PHE A 84 6.21 -12.82 -3.86
N GLN A 85 5.83 -12.02 -4.85
CA GLN A 85 6.43 -10.69 -5.08
C GLN A 85 5.43 -9.66 -5.59
N SER A 86 5.84 -8.40 -5.61
CA SER A 86 5.19 -7.33 -6.39
C SER A 86 5.45 -7.52 -7.89
N ASP A 87 4.70 -6.85 -8.76
CA ASP A 87 4.91 -6.86 -10.22
C ASP A 87 6.23 -6.19 -10.64
N LYS A 88 6.76 -5.28 -9.82
CA LYS A 88 8.08 -4.66 -10.03
C LYS A 88 9.23 -5.48 -9.47
N GLY A 89 8.93 -6.55 -8.72
CA GLY A 89 9.94 -7.43 -8.11
C GLY A 89 10.79 -6.76 -7.04
N ASP A 90 10.38 -5.61 -6.53
CA ASP A 90 11.08 -4.87 -5.48
C ASP A 90 10.86 -5.48 -4.09
N PHE A 91 9.68 -6.07 -3.84
CA PHE A 91 9.45 -6.98 -2.72
C PHE A 91 9.48 -8.42 -3.22
N LYS A 92 10.25 -9.32 -2.58
CA LYS A 92 10.21 -10.76 -2.83
C LYS A 92 10.25 -11.54 -1.53
N ALA A 93 9.35 -12.51 -1.39
CA ALA A 93 9.37 -13.50 -0.33
C ALA A 93 9.40 -14.91 -0.92
N TYR A 94 10.10 -15.82 -0.25
CA TYR A 94 10.30 -17.19 -0.72
C TYR A 94 9.84 -18.23 0.30
N VAL A 95 9.38 -19.36 -0.23
CA VAL A 95 9.24 -20.63 0.51
C VAL A 95 10.14 -21.65 -0.20
N ASP A 96 11.17 -22.13 0.49
CA ASP A 96 12.11 -23.13 -0.01
C ASP A 96 11.89 -24.45 0.75
N VAL A 97 11.26 -25.41 0.09
CA VAL A 97 10.92 -26.72 0.68
C VAL A 97 12.17 -27.56 0.91
N ARG A 98 13.14 -27.51 -0.01
CA ARG A 98 14.36 -28.31 0.07
C ARG A 98 15.23 -27.84 1.24
N SER A 99 15.42 -26.54 1.36
CA SER A 99 16.20 -25.94 2.44
C SER A 99 15.40 -25.80 3.74
N ARG A 100 14.09 -26.07 3.71
CA ARG A 100 13.14 -25.87 4.82
C ARG A 100 13.19 -24.46 5.38
N LYS A 101 13.09 -23.45 4.52
CA LYS A 101 13.20 -22.04 4.90
C LYS A 101 12.09 -21.17 4.32
N ILE A 102 11.81 -20.08 5.00
CA ILE A 102 11.15 -18.91 4.42
C ILE A 102 12.10 -17.71 4.47
N SER A 103 12.01 -16.83 3.49
CA SER A 103 12.84 -15.61 3.46
C SER A 103 12.14 -14.42 2.81
N ILE A 104 12.62 -13.22 3.13
CA ILE A 104 12.31 -11.96 2.44
C ILE A 104 13.64 -11.44 1.88
N ALA A 105 13.66 -11.06 0.61
CA ALA A 105 14.85 -10.64 -0.15
C ALA A 105 15.39 -9.25 0.26
N THR A 106 15.78 -9.12 1.53
CA THR A 106 16.44 -7.94 2.08
C THR A 106 17.97 -8.08 1.97
N THR A 107 18.72 -7.02 2.28
CA THR A 107 20.18 -7.07 2.43
C THR A 107 20.57 -6.53 3.81
N PRO A 108 21.07 -7.36 4.74
CA PRO A 108 21.23 -8.82 4.64
C PRO A 108 19.88 -9.55 4.52
N LEU A 109 19.90 -10.81 4.06
CA LEU A 109 18.71 -11.64 3.88
C LEU A 109 17.98 -11.86 5.21
N THR A 110 16.67 -11.62 5.23
CA THR A 110 15.81 -11.96 6.38
C THR A 110 15.25 -13.36 6.16
N GLU A 111 15.65 -14.35 6.95
CA GLU A 111 15.21 -15.74 6.79
C GLU A 111 14.98 -16.47 8.12
N ARG A 112 14.27 -17.60 8.03
CA ARG A 112 14.02 -18.49 9.18
C ARG A 112 13.76 -19.93 8.73
N ASP A 113 14.23 -20.88 9.54
CA ASP A 113 13.96 -22.30 9.36
C ASP A 113 12.50 -22.65 9.67
N VAL A 114 11.97 -23.59 8.89
CA VAL A 114 10.59 -24.08 8.94
C VAL A 114 10.64 -25.62 8.88
N PRO A 115 10.96 -26.30 10.00
CA PRO A 115 11.29 -27.73 10.00
C PRO A 115 10.13 -28.64 9.55
N PHE A 116 8.89 -28.15 9.61
CA PHE A 116 7.67 -28.84 9.22
C PHE A 116 7.33 -28.78 7.72
N LEU A 117 8.18 -28.17 6.89
CA LEU A 117 7.98 -28.19 5.44
C LEU A 117 8.12 -29.62 4.86
N ASP A 118 7.05 -30.09 4.23
CA ASP A 118 6.85 -31.42 3.66
C ASP A 118 5.95 -31.34 2.42
N SER A 119 6.39 -31.91 1.31
CA SER A 119 5.66 -31.89 0.03
C SER A 119 4.30 -32.60 0.03
N ARG A 120 4.00 -33.41 1.05
CA ARG A 120 2.73 -34.14 1.18
C ARG A 120 1.62 -33.28 1.76
N HIS A 121 1.98 -32.18 2.41
CA HIS A 121 1.04 -31.32 3.14
C HIS A 121 0.58 -30.14 2.30
N ASP A 122 -0.54 -29.55 2.72
CA ASP A 122 -1.04 -28.29 2.20
C ASP A 122 -0.70 -27.16 3.17
N TYR A 123 -0.37 -26.00 2.63
CA TYR A 123 0.07 -24.84 3.41
C TYR A 123 -0.83 -23.64 3.15
N ARG A 124 -0.93 -22.80 4.17
CA ARG A 124 -1.40 -21.43 4.04
C ARG A 124 -0.20 -20.51 4.12
N VAL A 125 0.10 -19.85 3.00
CA VAL A 125 1.13 -18.81 2.92
C VAL A 125 0.45 -17.45 2.95
N GLU A 126 0.89 -16.56 3.83
CA GLU A 126 0.30 -15.25 4.04
C GLU A 126 1.38 -14.20 3.86
N ILE A 127 1.24 -13.36 2.83
CA ILE A 127 2.12 -12.21 2.59
C ILE A 127 1.40 -10.96 3.10
N GLY A 128 1.91 -10.40 4.20
CA GLY A 128 1.26 -9.30 4.90
C GLY A 128 2.00 -7.98 4.76
N ARG A 129 1.24 -6.90 4.57
CA ARG A 129 1.68 -5.51 4.73
C ARG A 129 1.08 -4.91 5.99
N ASN A 130 1.87 -4.16 6.73
CA ASN A 130 1.40 -3.27 7.79
C ASN A 130 2.29 -2.02 7.76
N TYR A 131 1.89 -1.04 6.97
CA TYR A 131 2.69 0.15 6.69
C TYR A 131 4.11 -0.24 6.29
N GLN A 132 5.13 0.23 7.02
CA GLN A 132 6.54 -0.06 6.73
C GLN A 132 6.94 -1.52 6.93
N VAL A 133 6.09 -2.35 7.54
CA VAL A 133 6.37 -3.77 7.79
C VAL A 133 5.83 -4.65 6.67
N SER A 134 6.71 -5.45 6.07
CA SER A 134 6.34 -6.57 5.20
C SER A 134 6.63 -7.90 5.91
N SER A 135 5.79 -8.90 5.67
CA SER A 135 5.87 -10.19 6.38
C SER A 135 5.48 -11.36 5.49
N ILE A 136 6.03 -12.53 5.81
CA ILE A 136 5.59 -13.83 5.31
C ILE A 136 5.33 -14.75 6.51
N LYS A 137 4.16 -15.37 6.51
CA LYS A 137 3.79 -16.45 7.45
C LYS A 137 3.40 -17.69 6.66
N ILE A 138 3.88 -18.84 7.11
CA ILE A 138 3.46 -20.14 6.59
C ILE A 138 2.84 -20.95 7.72
N THR A 139 1.71 -21.59 7.44
CA THR A 139 1.01 -22.50 8.36
C THR A 139 0.76 -23.82 7.66
N ASP A 140 1.17 -24.93 8.28
CA ASP A 140 0.79 -26.26 7.84
C ASP A 140 -0.70 -26.50 8.14
N LEU A 141 -1.49 -26.83 7.13
CA LEU A 141 -2.94 -27.00 7.28
C LEU A 141 -3.32 -28.36 7.91
N SER A 142 -2.39 -29.32 7.97
CA SER A 142 -2.61 -30.63 8.57
C SER A 142 -2.26 -30.66 10.05
N THR A 143 -1.18 -29.99 10.46
CA THR A 143 -0.70 -29.99 11.86
C THR A 143 -1.07 -28.71 12.61
N GLY A 144 -1.33 -27.61 11.90
CA GLY A 144 -1.54 -26.29 12.48
C GLY A 144 -0.25 -25.57 12.88
N GLU A 145 0.92 -26.20 12.73
CA GLU A 145 2.21 -25.54 12.98
C GLU A 145 2.41 -24.33 12.08
N SER A 146 3.00 -23.27 12.61
CA SER A 146 3.21 -22.05 11.84
C SER A 146 4.52 -21.35 12.18
N THR A 147 5.06 -20.63 11.21
CA THR A 147 6.26 -19.80 11.36
C THR A 147 6.10 -18.54 10.54
N ALA A 148 6.63 -17.43 11.06
CA ALA A 148 6.59 -16.14 10.39
C ALA A 148 7.92 -15.39 10.55
N ILE A 149 8.20 -14.55 9.56
CA ILE A 149 9.23 -13.51 9.59
C ILE A 149 8.64 -12.20 9.10
N ALA A 150 9.22 -11.09 9.55
CA ALA A 150 8.86 -9.75 9.12
C ALA A 150 10.12 -8.88 9.03
N ALA A 151 10.06 -7.89 8.15
CA ALA A 151 11.11 -6.89 8.00
C ALA A 151 10.44 -5.50 7.89
N THR A 152 11.01 -4.53 8.60
CA THR A 152 10.53 -3.14 8.62
C THR A 152 11.41 -2.32 7.69
N MET A 153 10.80 -1.72 6.66
CA MET A 153 11.48 -0.77 5.79
C MET A 153 11.87 0.48 6.58
N ASP A 154 13.13 0.89 6.45
CA ASP A 154 13.68 2.09 7.08
C ASP A 154 14.58 2.79 6.06
N GLY A 155 14.00 3.52 5.11
CA GLY A 155 14.72 4.22 4.05
C GLY A 155 15.63 5.35 4.56
N ALA A 156 16.29 6.01 3.62
CA ALA A 156 17.28 7.04 3.92
C ALA A 156 16.68 8.37 4.42
N GLY A 157 15.46 8.72 3.96
CA GLY A 157 14.84 10.03 4.17
C GLY A 157 15.54 11.13 3.36
N GLY A 158 14.84 11.75 2.39
CA GLY A 158 15.48 12.61 1.39
C GLY A 158 16.32 11.85 0.36
N VAL A 159 16.95 12.57 -0.58
CA VAL A 159 17.79 12.00 -1.66
C VAL A 159 19.09 12.77 -1.81
N GLY A 160 20.18 12.07 -2.13
CA GLY A 160 21.50 12.66 -2.36
C GLY A 160 22.02 13.35 -1.09
N ARG A 161 22.36 14.63 -1.20
CA ARG A 161 22.80 15.45 -0.06
C ARG A 161 21.73 15.65 1.02
N GLY A 162 20.46 15.48 0.67
CA GLY A 162 19.35 15.55 1.62
C GLY A 162 19.09 14.24 2.36
N SER A 163 19.84 13.17 2.04
CA SER A 163 19.76 11.89 2.73
C SER A 163 20.14 12.02 4.20
N VAL A 164 19.30 11.49 5.10
CA VAL A 164 19.57 11.48 6.55
C VAL A 164 19.95 10.08 7.09
N GLY A 165 20.15 9.09 6.22
CA GLY A 165 20.50 7.72 6.59
C GLY A 165 20.91 6.84 5.40
N THR A 166 21.42 5.63 5.66
CA THR A 166 21.84 4.69 4.60
C THR A 166 20.68 3.89 4.00
N GLY A 167 19.58 3.76 4.74
CA GLY A 167 18.40 3.01 4.33
C GLY A 167 18.53 1.49 4.50
N PHE A 168 17.41 0.84 4.81
CA PHE A 168 17.17 -0.60 4.78
C PHE A 168 15.86 -0.83 4.01
N PHE A 169 15.97 -1.50 2.86
CA PHE A 169 14.87 -1.63 1.91
C PHE A 169 14.32 -3.06 1.90
N VAL A 170 13.00 -3.15 2.06
CA VAL A 170 12.25 -4.43 2.08
C VAL A 170 11.43 -4.63 0.81
N GLY A 171 11.41 -3.66 -0.09
CA GLY A 171 10.51 -3.66 -1.24
C GLY A 171 9.14 -3.09 -0.92
N ARG A 172 8.52 -2.48 -1.93
CA ARG A 172 7.13 -2.06 -1.89
C ARG A 172 6.28 -3.26 -2.32
N GLN A 173 5.25 -3.57 -1.54
CA GLN A 173 4.35 -4.68 -1.85
C GLN A 173 3.13 -4.23 -2.69
N TYR A 174 3.14 -3.00 -3.21
CA TYR A 174 1.99 -2.37 -3.87
C TYR A 174 1.69 -3.01 -5.23
N ASP A 175 0.66 -2.45 -5.86
CA ASP A 175 0.35 -2.66 -7.26
C ASP A 175 -0.30 -4.02 -7.47
N TYR A 176 0.44 -5.07 -7.81
CA TYR A 176 -0.13 -6.38 -8.09
C TYR A 176 0.57 -7.51 -7.35
N TYR A 177 -0.21 -8.54 -7.00
CA TYR A 177 0.31 -9.74 -6.35
C TYR A 177 0.77 -10.76 -7.38
N CYS A 178 2.07 -11.03 -7.40
CA CYS A 178 2.69 -12.00 -8.27
C CYS A 178 3.17 -13.23 -7.50
N PHE A 179 3.02 -14.41 -8.07
CA PHE A 179 3.50 -15.66 -7.48
C PHE A 179 3.93 -16.66 -8.55
N GLY A 180 4.87 -17.53 -8.21
CA GLY A 180 5.39 -18.51 -9.15
C GLY A 180 6.45 -19.42 -8.54
N LEU A 181 7.08 -20.21 -9.40
CA LEU A 181 8.17 -21.10 -9.05
C LEU A 181 9.48 -20.50 -9.57
N VAL A 182 10.53 -20.47 -8.76
CA VAL A 182 11.88 -20.09 -9.23
C VAL A 182 12.79 -21.31 -9.38
N GLU A 183 12.56 -22.37 -8.60
CA GLU A 183 13.26 -23.65 -8.70
C GLU A 183 12.32 -24.81 -8.36
N GLY A 184 12.64 -26.02 -8.84
CA GLY A 184 11.91 -27.25 -8.53
C GLY A 184 10.90 -27.69 -9.59
N THR A 185 10.03 -28.63 -9.20
CA THR A 185 9.11 -29.32 -10.12
C THR A 185 7.76 -28.62 -10.26
N SER A 186 7.09 -28.28 -9.15
CA SER A 186 5.75 -27.66 -9.23
C SER A 186 5.32 -26.94 -7.94
N MET A 187 4.45 -25.95 -8.12
CA MET A 187 3.61 -25.37 -7.05
C MET A 187 2.14 -25.43 -7.48
N THR A 188 1.26 -25.95 -6.63
CA THR A 188 -0.20 -25.92 -6.87
C THR A 188 -0.84 -24.89 -5.97
N VAL A 189 -1.55 -23.92 -6.53
CA VAL A 189 -2.32 -22.91 -5.80
C VAL A 189 -3.81 -23.22 -5.90
N ARG A 190 -4.44 -23.58 -4.78
CA ARG A 190 -5.87 -23.91 -4.68
C ARG A 190 -6.76 -22.70 -4.52
N ARG A 191 -6.27 -21.69 -3.80
CA ARG A 191 -7.05 -20.50 -3.44
C ARG A 191 -6.12 -19.32 -3.27
N LEU A 192 -6.54 -18.16 -3.75
CA LEU A 192 -5.96 -16.86 -3.41
C LEU A 192 -7.05 -15.98 -2.80
N CYS A 193 -6.77 -15.45 -1.61
CA CYS A 193 -7.64 -14.50 -0.94
C CYS A 193 -6.83 -13.26 -0.54
N VAL A 194 -7.28 -12.07 -0.94
CA VAL A 194 -6.74 -10.79 -0.48
C VAL A 194 -7.70 -10.19 0.52
N LYS A 195 -7.17 -9.78 1.68
CA LYS A 195 -7.93 -9.22 2.78
C LYS A 195 -7.40 -7.86 3.18
N SER A 196 -8.31 -6.93 3.45
CA SER A 196 -8.00 -5.73 4.22
C SER A 196 -8.06 -6.06 5.71
N LYS A 197 -7.12 -5.57 6.51
CA LYS A 197 -7.10 -5.81 7.96
C LYS A 197 -8.16 -5.01 8.72
N LYS A 198 -8.74 -4.00 8.08
CA LYS A 198 -9.83 -3.18 8.63
C LYS A 198 -10.91 -2.93 7.59
N SER A 199 -12.13 -2.67 8.05
CA SER A 199 -13.31 -2.30 7.26
C SER A 199 -14.23 -1.44 8.10
N ASN A 200 -15.28 -0.90 7.49
CA ASN A 200 -16.21 0.05 8.09
C ASN A 200 -15.45 1.23 8.73
N LEU A 201 -14.62 1.87 7.90
CA LEU A 201 -13.70 2.90 8.34
C LEU A 201 -14.44 4.21 8.63
N ARG A 202 -14.01 4.93 9.67
CA ARG A 202 -14.35 6.34 9.86
C ARG A 202 -13.76 7.17 8.72
N LEU A 203 -12.49 6.90 8.37
CA LEU A 203 -11.76 7.60 7.31
C LEU A 203 -10.88 6.63 6.52
N LEU A 204 -10.93 6.75 5.19
CA LEU A 204 -9.99 6.13 4.26
C LEU A 204 -9.27 7.22 3.46
N ILE A 205 -7.94 7.24 3.51
CA ILE A 205 -7.12 8.29 2.89
C ILE A 205 -6.43 7.75 1.63
N TYR A 206 -6.68 8.36 0.49
CA TYR A 206 -6.11 8.02 -0.82
C TYR A 206 -5.19 9.10 -1.35
N GLY A 207 -4.15 8.69 -2.06
CA GLY A 207 -3.33 9.64 -2.81
C GLY A 207 -2.10 9.01 -3.46
N ASP A 208 -1.17 9.90 -3.80
CA ASP A 208 0.13 9.59 -4.40
C ASP A 208 1.23 9.40 -3.32
N SER A 209 2.48 9.80 -3.62
CA SER A 209 3.63 9.70 -2.70
C SER A 209 3.46 10.57 -1.46
N ILE A 210 2.77 11.71 -1.57
CA ILE A 210 2.52 12.60 -0.43
C ILE A 210 1.63 11.90 0.61
N THR A 211 0.77 10.99 0.15
CA THR A 211 -0.18 10.24 0.99
C THR A 211 0.35 8.85 1.36
N GLU A 212 1.56 8.48 0.94
CA GLU A 212 2.20 7.21 1.28
C GLU A 212 3.02 7.35 2.58
N PRO A 213 2.44 7.12 3.78
CA PRO A 213 3.18 7.31 5.03
C PRO A 213 4.38 6.39 5.14
N GLU A 214 4.37 5.25 4.46
CA GLU A 214 5.51 4.33 4.44
C GLU A 214 6.79 4.97 3.91
N GLY A 215 6.69 6.08 3.16
CA GLY A 215 7.83 6.87 2.67
C GLY A 215 8.46 7.82 3.70
N TYR A 216 7.88 7.96 4.91
CA TYR A 216 8.45 8.81 5.96
C TYR A 216 9.62 8.11 6.65
N PHE A 217 10.82 8.56 6.29
CA PHE A 217 12.07 7.99 6.76
C PHE A 217 12.99 9.01 7.42
N PRO A 218 13.82 8.58 8.37
CA PRO A 218 13.93 7.22 8.92
C PRO A 218 12.66 6.79 9.66
N THR A 219 12.42 5.49 9.85
CA THR A 219 11.19 4.89 10.42
C THR A 219 10.69 5.58 11.69
N LYS A 220 11.57 6.15 12.51
CA LYS A 220 11.17 6.95 13.69
C LYS A 220 10.30 8.18 13.37
N LEU A 221 10.33 8.67 12.13
CA LEU A 221 9.52 9.79 11.64
C LEU A 221 8.18 9.34 11.02
N PHE A 222 7.98 8.04 10.82
CA PHE A 222 6.72 7.48 10.30
C PHE A 222 5.48 7.98 11.06
N PRO A 223 5.46 7.98 12.42
CA PRO A 223 4.32 8.50 13.18
C PRO A 223 4.05 10.00 12.95
N GLN A 224 5.04 10.75 12.46
CA GLN A 224 4.95 12.19 12.19
C GLN A 224 4.46 12.51 10.78
N SER A 225 4.20 11.50 9.94
CA SER A 225 3.55 11.73 8.65
C SER A 225 2.13 12.25 8.85
N TRP A 226 1.67 13.11 7.93
CA TRP A 226 0.39 13.80 8.13
C TRP A 226 -0.78 12.83 8.22
N THR A 227 -0.74 11.73 7.46
CA THR A 227 -1.77 10.69 7.53
C THR A 227 -1.76 9.95 8.86
N GLN A 228 -0.59 9.67 9.45
CA GLN A 228 -0.51 9.04 10.78
C GLN A 228 -1.00 9.99 11.87
N LEU A 229 -0.64 11.28 11.80
CA LEU A 229 -1.14 12.30 12.73
C LEU A 229 -2.67 12.42 12.68
N VAL A 230 -3.26 12.47 11.47
CA VAL A 230 -4.73 12.45 11.28
C VAL A 230 -5.31 11.17 11.90
N MET A 231 -4.74 10.01 11.56
CA MET A 231 -5.24 8.71 12.01
C MET A 231 -5.19 8.51 13.53
N GLU A 232 -4.16 9.05 14.20
CA GLU A 232 -3.99 8.99 15.66
C GLU A 232 -5.10 9.76 16.39
N HIS A 233 -5.65 10.80 15.77
CA HIS A 233 -6.63 11.70 16.41
C HIS A 233 -8.07 11.43 15.98
N ILE A 234 -8.30 10.52 15.03
CA ILE A 234 -9.64 10.13 14.60
C ILE A 234 -10.26 9.12 15.58
N LYS A 235 -11.53 9.35 15.92
CA LYS A 235 -12.34 8.41 16.69
C LYS A 235 -12.92 7.32 15.79
N GLY A 236 -12.13 6.27 15.56
CA GLY A 236 -12.59 5.05 14.89
C GLY A 236 -11.57 4.45 13.92
N PRO A 237 -11.92 3.35 13.24
CA PRO A 237 -11.01 2.68 12.33
C PRO A 237 -10.65 3.58 11.14
N CYS A 238 -9.37 3.66 10.83
CA CYS A 238 -8.85 4.43 9.70
C CYS A 238 -7.70 3.66 9.02
N MET A 239 -7.47 3.98 7.75
CA MET A 239 -6.42 3.38 6.93
C MET A 239 -6.01 4.33 5.79
N THR A 240 -4.81 4.11 5.25
CA THR A 240 -4.31 4.79 4.04
C THR A 240 -4.19 3.83 2.86
N SER A 241 -4.32 4.38 1.66
CA SER A 241 -4.01 3.76 0.36
C SER A 241 -3.24 4.79 -0.49
N GLY A 242 -2.02 5.10 -0.03
CA GLY A 242 -1.08 5.99 -0.71
C GLY A 242 -0.16 5.21 -1.64
N ARG A 243 0.23 5.80 -2.77
CA ARG A 243 1.20 5.18 -3.68
C ARG A 243 1.98 6.19 -4.50
N GLY A 244 3.28 6.26 -4.27
CA GLY A 244 4.19 7.14 -4.99
C GLY A 244 4.24 6.92 -6.49
N GLY A 245 4.28 8.03 -7.23
CA GLY A 245 4.37 8.04 -8.70
C GLY A 245 3.05 7.75 -9.43
N THR A 246 1.92 7.70 -8.73
CA THR A 246 0.61 7.46 -9.36
C THR A 246 -0.11 8.75 -9.73
N THR A 247 -0.96 8.65 -10.76
CA THR A 247 -1.90 9.70 -11.16
C THR A 247 -3.31 9.34 -10.71
N ILE A 248 -4.29 10.20 -11.03
CA ILE A 248 -5.71 9.92 -10.77
C ILE A 248 -6.21 8.63 -11.43
N LYS A 249 -5.58 8.18 -12.54
CA LYS A 249 -5.96 6.94 -13.22
C LYS A 249 -5.76 5.72 -12.33
N GLU A 250 -4.54 5.54 -11.81
CA GLU A 250 -4.20 4.43 -10.91
C GLU A 250 -4.94 4.56 -9.57
N LEU A 251 -5.13 5.78 -9.07
CA LEU A 251 -5.93 6.03 -7.87
C LEU A 251 -7.39 5.58 -8.05
N THR A 252 -8.00 5.89 -9.20
CA THR A 252 -9.38 5.48 -9.50
C THR A 252 -9.51 3.96 -9.60
N GLU A 253 -8.52 3.29 -10.20
CA GLU A 253 -8.48 1.83 -10.24
C GLU A 253 -8.43 1.21 -8.83
N ARG A 254 -7.54 1.73 -7.97
CA ARG A 254 -7.45 1.29 -6.56
C ARG A 254 -8.76 1.49 -5.81
N ILE A 255 -9.35 2.68 -5.91
CA ILE A 255 -10.63 2.99 -5.24
C ILE A 255 -11.74 2.03 -5.70
N ARG A 256 -11.79 1.69 -6.99
CA ARG A 256 -12.76 0.71 -7.52
C ARG A 256 -12.56 -0.69 -6.95
N ASN A 257 -11.31 -1.10 -6.72
CA ASN A 257 -11.00 -2.41 -6.13
C ASN A 257 -11.16 -2.44 -4.59
N GLU A 258 -11.05 -1.30 -3.92
CA GLU A 258 -10.96 -1.23 -2.46
C GLU A 258 -12.24 -0.75 -1.78
N LEU A 259 -12.75 0.43 -2.16
CA LEU A 259 -13.83 1.13 -1.45
C LEU A 259 -15.13 0.31 -1.33
N PRO A 260 -15.61 -0.40 -2.37
CA PRO A 260 -16.86 -1.16 -2.29
C PRO A 260 -16.85 -2.24 -1.20
N TYR A 261 -15.68 -2.78 -0.86
CA TYR A 261 -15.53 -3.88 0.11
C TYR A 261 -15.16 -3.37 1.50
N ILE A 262 -14.32 -2.34 1.57
CA ILE A 262 -13.83 -1.79 2.83
C ILE A 262 -14.90 -0.98 3.53
N LYS A 263 -15.67 -0.18 2.77
CA LYS A 263 -16.60 0.84 3.26
C LYS A 263 -15.93 1.88 4.15
N ALA A 264 -16.22 3.16 3.89
CA ALA A 264 -15.72 4.26 4.70
C ALA A 264 -16.78 5.35 4.82
N LYS A 265 -16.90 5.99 5.99
CA LYS A 265 -17.77 7.16 6.15
C LYS A 265 -17.20 8.37 5.40
N TYR A 266 -15.91 8.67 5.60
CA TYR A 266 -15.19 9.69 4.83
C TYR A 266 -14.14 9.06 3.92
N VAL A 267 -14.01 9.59 2.72
CA VAL A 267 -12.94 9.26 1.78
C VAL A 267 -12.19 10.53 1.44
N MET A 268 -10.95 10.64 1.91
CA MET A 268 -10.10 11.81 1.70
C MET A 268 -9.09 11.53 0.60
N VAL A 269 -9.03 12.42 -0.39
CA VAL A 269 -8.19 12.27 -1.58
C VAL A 269 -7.23 13.44 -1.70
N THR A 270 -5.93 13.15 -1.82
CA THR A 270 -4.89 14.11 -2.21
C THR A 270 -4.19 13.59 -3.47
N ILE A 271 -4.53 14.14 -4.64
CA ILE A 271 -4.00 13.68 -5.94
C ILE A 271 -3.90 14.84 -6.94
N GLY A 272 -2.89 14.77 -7.82
CA GLY A 272 -2.69 15.72 -8.92
C GLY A 272 -1.24 16.13 -9.09
N THR A 273 -0.43 15.84 -8.10
CA THR A 273 1.00 16.13 -8.04
C THR A 273 1.78 15.58 -9.25
N ASN A 274 1.45 14.35 -9.67
CA ASN A 274 2.05 13.69 -10.83
C ASN A 274 1.30 14.00 -12.15
N GLY A 275 0.43 15.01 -12.16
CA GLY A 275 -0.40 15.37 -13.30
C GLY A 275 -1.61 14.46 -13.51
N GLY A 276 -2.24 14.62 -14.68
CA GLY A 276 -3.39 13.81 -15.13
C GLY A 276 -4.76 14.29 -14.67
N ASN A 277 -4.85 15.20 -13.70
CA ASN A 277 -6.14 15.74 -13.25
C ASN A 277 -6.81 16.56 -14.36
N THR A 278 -8.12 16.37 -14.50
CA THR A 278 -9.06 17.21 -15.24
C THR A 278 -10.30 17.44 -14.38
N GLU A 279 -11.11 18.45 -14.70
CA GLU A 279 -12.38 18.65 -13.97
C GLU A 279 -13.28 17.41 -14.10
N ASP A 280 -13.27 16.75 -15.26
CA ASP A 280 -14.07 15.55 -15.53
C ASP A 280 -13.64 14.35 -14.69
N ASN A 281 -12.35 13.98 -14.68
CA ASN A 281 -11.92 12.79 -13.95
C ASN A 281 -11.95 12.97 -12.43
N LEU A 282 -11.77 14.20 -11.94
CA LEU A 282 -12.01 14.53 -10.53
C LEU A 282 -13.50 14.48 -10.19
N GLY A 283 -14.37 14.93 -11.10
CA GLY A 283 -15.82 14.80 -10.97
C GLY A 283 -16.27 13.34 -10.90
N GLU A 284 -15.82 12.50 -11.83
CA GLU A 284 -16.08 11.06 -11.83
C GLU A 284 -15.63 10.39 -10.53
N LEU A 285 -14.47 10.79 -10.01
CA LEU A 285 -13.96 10.28 -8.73
C LEU A 285 -14.89 10.65 -7.57
N VAL A 286 -15.33 11.90 -7.50
CA VAL A 286 -16.27 12.38 -6.48
C VAL A 286 -17.61 11.64 -6.57
N GLU A 287 -18.16 11.50 -7.77
CA GLU A 287 -19.40 10.76 -8.02
C GLU A 287 -19.29 9.30 -7.61
N TYR A 288 -18.17 8.65 -7.91
CA TYR A 288 -17.94 7.26 -7.51
C TYR A 288 -17.90 7.08 -5.98
N ILE A 289 -17.26 8.01 -5.26
CA ILE A 289 -17.22 8.00 -3.80
C ILE A 289 -18.63 8.18 -3.21
N LEU A 290 -19.39 9.14 -3.74
CA LEU A 290 -20.78 9.38 -3.33
C LEU A 290 -21.68 8.16 -3.59
N ALA A 291 -21.54 7.54 -4.77
CA ALA A 291 -22.29 6.33 -5.14
C ALA A 291 -22.00 5.13 -4.22
N ASN A 292 -20.84 5.11 -3.56
CA ASN A 292 -20.49 4.10 -2.56
C ASN A 292 -20.98 4.45 -1.14
N GLY A 293 -21.73 5.56 -0.97
CA GLY A 293 -22.30 5.99 0.31
C GLY A 293 -21.30 6.70 1.22
N SER A 294 -20.17 7.16 0.68
CA SER A 294 -19.13 7.87 1.42
C SER A 294 -19.22 9.37 1.21
N VAL A 295 -18.74 10.15 2.17
CA VAL A 295 -18.56 11.60 2.03
C VAL A 295 -17.17 11.88 1.47
N PRO A 296 -17.05 12.40 0.24
CA PRO A 296 -15.78 12.75 -0.37
C PRO A 296 -15.18 14.01 0.26
N ILE A 297 -13.87 13.98 0.43
CA ILE A 297 -13.04 15.14 0.79
C ILE A 297 -11.93 15.22 -0.25
N LEU A 298 -11.88 16.33 -1.00
CA LEU A 298 -10.92 16.51 -2.09
C LEU A 298 -9.92 17.60 -1.75
N ASN A 299 -8.71 17.22 -1.35
CA ASN A 299 -7.69 18.14 -0.86
C ASN A 299 -6.99 18.87 -2.00
N ASN A 300 -6.52 20.08 -1.71
CA ASN A 300 -5.47 20.69 -2.50
C ASN A 300 -4.17 19.89 -2.34
N ILE A 301 -3.37 19.83 -3.40
CA ILE A 301 -1.99 19.34 -3.26
C ILE A 301 -1.14 20.41 -2.57
N PRO A 302 -0.13 20.01 -1.76
CA PRO A 302 0.81 20.94 -1.14
C PRO A 302 1.53 21.84 -2.15
N SER A 303 1.98 23.00 -1.69
CA SER A 303 2.87 23.88 -2.47
C SER A 303 4.17 23.17 -2.81
N ASN A 304 4.64 23.28 -4.05
CA ASN A 304 5.90 22.65 -4.51
C ASN A 304 6.81 23.67 -5.22
N GLU A 305 8.08 23.31 -5.43
CA GLU A 305 9.09 24.20 -6.03
C GLU A 305 8.78 24.60 -7.48
N SER A 306 8.04 23.76 -8.19
CA SER A 306 7.66 23.99 -9.58
C SER A 306 6.46 24.92 -9.72
N GLY A 307 5.75 25.26 -8.63
CA GLY A 307 4.57 26.13 -8.64
C GLY A 307 3.34 25.51 -9.33
N THR A 308 3.41 24.24 -9.73
CA THR A 308 2.37 23.55 -10.51
C THR A 308 1.07 23.42 -9.72
N GLN A 309 1.16 23.42 -8.39
CA GLN A 309 -0.01 23.33 -7.51
C GLN A 309 -1.01 24.45 -7.76
N VAL A 310 -0.59 25.65 -8.19
CA VAL A 310 -1.48 26.82 -8.24
C VAL A 310 -2.63 26.56 -9.23
N ALA A 311 -2.29 26.13 -10.45
CA ALA A 311 -3.28 25.84 -11.48
C ALA A 311 -4.07 24.57 -11.15
N ILE A 312 -3.40 23.53 -10.64
CA ILE A 312 -4.04 22.26 -10.27
C ILE A 312 -5.05 22.46 -9.14
N ASN A 313 -4.71 23.25 -8.12
CA ASN A 313 -5.58 23.52 -6.99
C ASN A 313 -6.75 24.44 -7.35
N ALA A 314 -6.58 25.35 -8.32
CA ALA A 314 -7.69 26.12 -8.86
C ALA A 314 -8.71 25.20 -9.57
N MET A 315 -8.24 24.16 -10.28
CA MET A 315 -9.11 23.14 -10.88
C MET A 315 -9.81 22.29 -9.80
N ILE A 316 -9.08 21.83 -8.78
CA ILE A 316 -9.65 21.09 -7.65
C ILE A 316 -10.74 21.90 -6.95
N GLU A 317 -10.52 23.20 -6.75
CA GLU A 317 -11.50 24.10 -6.15
C GLU A 317 -12.80 24.20 -6.97
N LYS A 318 -12.71 24.30 -8.30
CA LYS A 318 -13.92 24.28 -9.15
C LYS A 318 -14.74 23.01 -8.95
N VAL A 319 -14.08 21.85 -8.86
CA VAL A 319 -14.75 20.57 -8.61
C VAL A 319 -15.37 20.56 -7.21
N ARG A 320 -14.65 21.02 -6.17
CA ARG A 320 -15.22 21.15 -4.82
C ARG A 320 -16.48 22.02 -4.80
N GLN A 321 -16.45 23.17 -5.47
CA GLN A 321 -17.61 24.07 -5.56
C GLN A 321 -18.78 23.44 -6.32
N ARG A 322 -18.50 22.76 -7.44
CA ARG A 322 -19.51 22.05 -8.24
C ARG A 322 -20.26 21.00 -7.42
N TYR A 323 -19.56 20.19 -6.65
CA TYR A 323 -20.15 19.11 -5.84
C TYR A 323 -20.50 19.53 -4.41
N LYS A 324 -20.13 20.75 -3.98
CA LYS A 324 -20.31 21.27 -2.61
C LYS A 324 -19.68 20.37 -1.55
N ILE A 325 -18.44 19.94 -1.80
CA ILE A 325 -17.68 19.04 -0.92
C ILE A 325 -16.51 19.78 -0.27
N ASN A 326 -16.11 19.32 0.91
CA ASN A 326 -14.97 19.90 1.65
C ASN A 326 -13.63 19.40 1.11
N GLY A 327 -12.56 20.07 1.53
CA GLY A 327 -11.19 19.69 1.20
C GLY A 327 -10.17 20.54 1.94
N CYS A 328 -9.04 19.93 2.28
CA CYS A 328 -7.98 20.63 2.98
C CYS A 328 -7.15 21.47 2.02
N ARG A 329 -6.85 22.71 2.43
CA ARG A 329 -5.98 23.66 1.73
C ARG A 329 -4.51 23.44 2.12
N PHE A 330 -3.97 22.27 1.78
CA PHE A 330 -2.57 21.93 2.08
C PHE A 330 -1.57 22.85 1.39
N ASP A 331 -1.92 23.44 0.25
CA ASP A 331 -1.15 24.49 -0.41
C ASP A 331 -0.87 25.67 0.52
N LEU A 332 -1.89 26.14 1.25
CA LEU A 332 -1.74 27.23 2.20
C LEU A 332 -0.83 26.80 3.35
N ALA A 333 -1.06 25.60 3.89
CA ALA A 333 -0.31 25.05 5.02
C ALA A 333 1.20 24.89 4.76
N THR A 334 1.60 24.68 3.50
CA THR A 334 3.01 24.45 3.12
C THR A 334 3.62 25.59 2.30
N SER A 335 3.03 26.78 2.37
CA SER A 335 3.54 27.98 1.69
C SER A 335 4.12 29.00 2.66
N VAL A 336 5.14 29.75 2.23
CA VAL A 336 5.88 30.70 3.08
C VAL A 336 4.96 31.74 3.75
N ASN A 337 3.99 32.26 2.99
CA ASN A 337 3.08 33.32 3.46
C ASN A 337 1.67 32.81 3.79
N GLY A 338 1.45 31.49 3.77
CA GLY A 338 0.11 30.93 3.93
C GLY A 338 -0.84 31.27 2.77
N ASP A 339 -0.31 31.54 1.57
CA ASP A 339 -1.06 32.00 0.38
C ASP A 339 -1.12 30.97 -0.76
N GLY A 340 -0.44 29.84 -0.62
CA GLY A 340 -0.41 28.74 -1.60
C GLY A 340 0.43 29.02 -2.84
N LYS A 341 1.20 30.12 -2.89
CA LYS A 341 1.95 30.52 -4.10
C LYS A 341 3.37 29.98 -4.11
N ILE A 342 4.09 30.17 -3.00
CA ILE A 342 5.52 29.81 -2.90
C ILE A 342 5.68 28.77 -1.80
N VAL A 343 6.26 27.62 -2.14
CA VAL A 343 6.55 26.55 -1.18
C VAL A 343 7.49 27.04 -0.07
N ASP A 344 7.18 26.70 1.18
CA ASP A 344 8.17 26.77 2.27
C ASP A 344 9.08 25.54 2.18
N THR A 345 10.27 25.72 1.63
CA THR A 345 11.24 24.63 1.44
C THR A 345 11.71 24.02 2.76
N THR A 346 11.56 24.71 3.89
CA THR A 346 11.86 24.15 5.22
C THR A 346 10.83 23.11 5.67
N MET A 347 9.67 23.05 5.02
CA MET A 347 8.61 22.08 5.28
C MET A 347 8.68 20.85 4.36
N MET A 348 9.64 20.82 3.44
CA MET A 348 9.82 19.73 2.48
C MET A 348 11.13 18.97 2.73
N TRP A 349 11.19 17.72 2.29
CA TRP A 349 12.47 17.05 2.14
C TRP A 349 13.27 17.72 1.04
N PHE A 350 14.58 17.81 1.25
CA PHE A 350 15.50 18.17 0.19
C PHE A 350 15.83 16.90 -0.60
N GLU A 351 15.43 16.87 -1.86
CA GLU A 351 15.70 15.74 -2.74
C GLU A 351 16.57 16.21 -3.90
N ASP A 352 17.85 15.86 -3.84
CA ASP A 352 18.87 16.25 -4.80
C ASP A 352 19.09 15.09 -5.76
N TYR A 353 18.24 15.01 -6.79
CA TYR A 353 18.37 14.01 -7.84
C TYR A 353 19.36 14.50 -8.91
N ASP A 354 19.94 13.57 -9.68
CA ASP A 354 20.87 13.90 -10.78
C ASP A 354 20.27 14.85 -11.83
N TRP A 355 18.94 14.91 -11.91
CA TRP A 355 18.17 15.74 -12.84
C TRP A 355 17.58 17.01 -12.20
N GLY A 356 17.75 17.23 -10.90
CA GLY A 356 17.29 18.46 -10.26
C GLY A 356 17.07 18.38 -8.76
N LYS A 357 16.89 19.56 -8.17
CA LYS A 357 16.55 19.77 -6.76
C LYS A 357 15.06 19.92 -6.60
N ILE A 358 14.49 19.20 -5.64
CA ILE A 358 13.05 19.10 -5.47
C ILE A 358 12.67 19.38 -4.01
N TYR A 359 11.56 20.10 -3.82
CA TYR A 359 10.93 20.41 -2.54
C TYR A 359 9.44 20.13 -2.63
N HIS A 360 9.13 18.84 -2.65
CA HIS A 360 7.83 18.36 -3.10
C HIS A 360 7.17 17.39 -2.11
N HIS A 361 7.98 16.61 -1.38
CA HIS A 361 7.50 15.72 -0.34
C HIS A 361 7.58 16.40 1.03
N PRO A 362 6.46 16.58 1.75
CA PRO A 362 6.47 17.19 3.08
C PRO A 362 7.34 16.39 4.07
N ASN A 363 8.23 17.08 4.77
CA ASN A 363 8.95 16.51 5.91
C ASN A 363 8.05 16.52 7.16
N ALA A 364 8.59 16.15 8.33
CA ALA A 364 7.80 16.14 9.58
C ALA A 364 7.19 17.51 9.94
N LYS A 365 7.88 18.62 9.65
CA LYS A 365 7.36 19.97 9.88
C LYS A 365 6.18 20.27 8.95
N GLY A 366 6.32 19.99 7.65
CA GLY A 366 5.23 20.17 6.69
C GLY A 366 4.04 19.27 6.97
N ALA A 367 4.30 18.02 7.36
CA ALA A 367 3.28 17.06 7.75
C ALA A 367 2.43 17.54 8.93
N LEU A 368 3.07 18.13 9.95
CA LEU A 368 2.38 18.72 11.09
C LEU A 368 1.48 19.89 10.66
N GLN A 369 1.94 20.76 9.76
CA GLN A 369 1.12 21.87 9.26
C GLN A 369 -0.07 21.37 8.42
N MET A 370 0.14 20.35 7.59
CA MET A 370 -0.95 19.69 6.86
C MET A 370 -1.97 19.09 7.83
N TYR A 371 -1.52 18.36 8.86
CA TYR A 371 -2.42 17.84 9.90
C TYR A 371 -3.22 18.96 10.58
N ASN A 372 -2.55 20.03 11.04
CA ASN A 372 -3.23 21.18 11.65
C ASN A 372 -4.28 21.79 10.73
N ARG A 373 -4.01 21.83 9.42
CA ARG A 373 -4.97 22.31 8.42
C ARG A 373 -6.22 21.43 8.35
N THR A 374 -6.10 20.11 8.52
CA THR A 374 -7.28 19.23 8.56
C THR A 374 -8.21 19.52 9.74
N LEU A 375 -7.67 19.96 10.89
CA LEU A 375 -8.46 20.34 12.06
C LEU A 375 -9.32 21.59 11.79
N MET A 376 -8.90 22.43 10.84
CA MET A 376 -9.62 23.66 10.48
C MET A 376 -10.60 23.43 9.32
N ASP A 377 -10.17 22.73 8.29
CA ASP A 377 -10.94 22.62 7.04
C ASP A 377 -11.96 21.48 7.06
N VAL A 378 -11.72 20.43 7.84
CA VAL A 378 -12.56 19.23 7.92
C VAL A 378 -12.69 18.69 9.35
N PRO A 379 -13.03 19.51 10.36
CA PRO A 379 -13.11 19.07 11.75
C PRO A 379 -14.07 17.87 11.97
N GLU A 380 -15.08 17.71 11.11
CA GLU A 380 -16.10 16.66 11.19
C GLU A 380 -15.55 15.24 11.08
N ILE A 381 -14.31 15.04 10.61
CA ILE A 381 -13.67 13.71 10.58
C ILE A 381 -13.24 13.23 11.97
N TYR A 382 -13.07 14.15 12.92
CA TYR A 382 -12.59 13.92 14.29
C TYR A 382 -13.72 13.79 15.33
N GLU A 383 -14.92 14.23 14.96
CA GLU A 383 -16.15 14.08 15.76
C GLU A 383 -16.65 12.64 15.74
#